data_AF-A0A8S1ZLP2-F1
#
_entry.id   AF-A0A8S1ZLP2-F1
#
_cell.length_a   1.000
_cell.length_b   1.000
_cell.length_c   1.000
_cell.angle_alpha   90.00
_cell.angle_beta   90.00
_cell.angle_gamma   90.00
#
_symmetry.space_group_name_H-M   'P 1'
#
loop_
_entity.id
_entity.type
_entity.pdbx_description
1 polymer ?
#
loop_
_entity_poly.entity_id
_entity_poly.type
_entity_poly.pdbx_seq_one_letter_code
_entity_poly.pdbx_strand_id
1 'polypeptide(L)'
;MLELMCVGFVELSLEHNKLVRPLLDFRAMSGLRILRLFGNPLEFLPEILPLHQLRHLSLVNIRIVSDENLRSVNVQIETENTSYFGASRHKLNEGNRSVIGKDENAVRQLISMITSDNRHVVEQACVALSSLARDVGVAMQLMKCDIMKPTETVLKSSAPDEVISVLQVVVTLAFVSDSVSQKMLTKDMLKALKSLCAHKNPEVQRQALLAVGNLAFCLENSRILITSESLRELLMRLTVTPEPRVNKAAARALAILGENEILRRSIKGRQVPKQGLRILTMDGGGMKGLATLQILKEIEKGSGKPIHELFDLICGTSTGGMLAIALGVKLMTLEQCEEIYKNLGV
;
A
#
# COMPACT_ATOMS: atom_id res chain seq x y z
N MET A 1 31.02 -25.64 26.54
CA MET A 1 29.59 -26.00 26.53
C MET A 1 29.17 -25.99 27.99
N LEU A 2 28.56 -24.89 28.45
CA LEU A 2 28.05 -24.78 29.83
C LEU A 2 26.64 -25.38 29.82
N GLU A 3 26.50 -26.63 30.28
CA GLU A 3 25.19 -27.24 30.55
C GLU A 3 24.63 -26.65 31.84
N LEU A 4 24.03 -25.46 31.72
CA LEU A 4 23.22 -24.89 32.79
C LEU A 4 21.88 -25.64 32.80
N MET A 5 21.76 -26.67 33.65
CA MET A 5 20.47 -27.28 33.96
C MET A 5 19.65 -26.31 34.82
N CYS A 6 18.93 -25.40 34.18
CA CYS A 6 18.08 -24.44 34.86
C CYS A 6 16.70 -25.05 35.18
N VAL A 7 16.68 -26.02 36.10
CA VAL A 7 15.47 -26.77 36.49
C VAL A 7 14.37 -25.84 37.08
N GLY A 8 14.77 -24.71 37.66
CA GLY A 8 13.86 -23.68 38.18
C GLY A 8 13.45 -22.61 37.18
N PHE A 9 13.77 -22.76 35.89
CA PHE A 9 13.49 -21.74 34.87
C PHE A 9 12.05 -21.85 34.35
N VAL A 10 11.21 -20.91 34.74
CA VAL A 10 9.75 -20.98 34.54
C VAL A 10 9.28 -20.17 33.33
N GLU A 11 9.97 -19.09 32.98
CA GLU A 11 9.58 -18.18 31.90
C GLU A 11 10.75 -17.82 30.98
N LEU A 12 10.54 -18.00 29.67
CA LEU A 12 11.44 -17.58 28.61
C LEU A 12 10.67 -16.65 27.67
N SER A 13 11.00 -15.37 27.68
CA SER A 13 10.45 -14.39 26.75
C SER A 13 11.52 -13.92 25.77
N LEU A 14 11.29 -14.17 24.49
CA LEU A 14 12.13 -13.73 23.38
C LEU A 14 11.30 -12.97 22.34
N GLU A 15 10.23 -12.31 22.76
CA GLU A 15 9.33 -11.57 21.85
C GLU A 15 10.08 -10.48 21.07
N HIS A 16 9.72 -10.29 19.80
CA HIS A 16 10.26 -9.25 18.91
C HIS A 16 11.79 -9.26 18.69
N ASN A 17 12.48 -10.39 18.94
CA ASN A 17 13.93 -10.50 18.80
C ASN A 17 14.42 -10.83 17.38
N LYS A 18 13.53 -10.83 16.37
CA LYS A 18 13.84 -11.17 14.96
C LYS A 18 14.48 -12.56 14.81
N LEU A 19 14.13 -13.50 15.69
CA LEU A 19 14.66 -14.86 15.67
C LEU A 19 14.07 -15.65 14.51
N VAL A 20 14.96 -16.14 13.63
CA VAL A 20 14.57 -16.97 12.47
C VAL A 20 14.61 -18.46 12.84
N ARG A 21 15.65 -18.87 13.57
CA ARG A 21 15.86 -20.25 14.03
C ARG A 21 16.44 -20.28 15.46
N PRO A 22 15.60 -20.18 16.50
CA PRO A 22 16.07 -20.21 17.88
C PRO A 22 16.67 -21.59 18.21
N LEU A 23 17.97 -21.63 18.51
CA LEU A 23 18.69 -22.83 18.95
C LEU A 23 18.53 -22.95 20.47
N LEU A 24 17.43 -23.55 20.91
CA LEU A 24 17.10 -23.74 22.32
C LEU A 24 17.08 -25.24 22.65
N ASP A 25 17.85 -25.67 23.65
CA ASP A 25 17.77 -27.04 24.16
C ASP A 25 16.70 -27.13 25.26
N PHE A 26 15.47 -27.45 24.87
CA PHE A 26 14.35 -27.55 25.80
C PHE A 26 14.46 -28.73 26.78
N ARG A 27 15.37 -29.69 26.54
CA ARG A 27 15.61 -30.79 27.49
C ARG A 27 16.24 -30.28 28.79
N ALA A 28 17.02 -29.19 28.72
CA ALA A 28 17.60 -28.53 29.88
C ALA A 28 16.61 -27.58 30.61
N MET A 29 15.41 -27.36 30.04
CA MET A 29 14.39 -26.41 30.52
C MET A 29 13.03 -27.11 30.74
N SER A 30 13.04 -28.32 31.30
CA SER A 30 11.82 -29.12 31.51
C SER A 30 10.78 -28.47 32.44
N GLY A 31 11.21 -27.52 33.29
CA GLY A 31 10.36 -26.73 34.18
C GLY A 31 9.68 -25.50 33.53
N LEU A 32 9.89 -25.28 32.23
CA LEU A 32 9.39 -24.09 31.54
C LEU A 32 7.86 -24.12 31.42
N ARG A 33 7.19 -23.12 32.01
CA ARG A 33 5.73 -22.95 31.96
C ARG A 33 5.30 -21.91 30.93
N ILE A 34 6.15 -20.92 30.67
CA ILE A 34 5.84 -19.79 29.78
C ILE A 34 6.95 -19.68 28.73
N LEU A 35 6.59 -19.86 27.46
CA LEU A 35 7.46 -19.62 26.31
C LEU A 35 6.83 -18.55 25.43
N ARG A 36 7.47 -17.39 25.32
CA ARG A 36 7.01 -16.30 24.46
C ARG A 36 7.94 -16.06 23.29
N LEU A 37 7.46 -16.36 22.08
CA LEU A 37 8.16 -16.16 20.81
C LEU A 37 7.37 -15.26 19.86
N PHE A 38 6.39 -14.51 20.37
CA PHE A 38 5.58 -13.56 19.60
C PHE A 38 6.44 -12.56 18.81
N GLY A 39 6.00 -12.24 17.59
CA GLY A 39 6.67 -11.24 16.76
C GLY A 39 8.05 -11.66 16.22
N ASN A 40 8.42 -12.94 16.31
CA ASN A 40 9.61 -13.50 15.67
C ASN A 40 9.27 -14.12 14.29
N PRO A 41 10.08 -13.87 13.26
CA PRO A 41 9.92 -14.45 11.92
C PRO A 41 10.45 -15.90 11.87
N LEU A 42 9.87 -16.79 12.67
CA LEU A 42 10.30 -18.19 12.75
C LEU A 42 10.10 -18.89 11.41
N GLU A 43 11.18 -19.37 10.79
CA GLU A 43 11.11 -20.21 9.57
C GLU A 43 10.76 -21.67 9.91
N PHE A 44 11.12 -22.11 11.12
CA PHE A 44 10.87 -23.45 11.62
C PHE A 44 10.35 -23.37 13.05
N LEU A 45 9.38 -24.24 13.38
CA LEU A 45 8.89 -24.34 14.74
C LEU A 45 9.95 -25.04 15.61
N PRO A 46 10.26 -24.50 16.81
CA PRO A 46 11.13 -25.17 17.76
C PRO A 46 10.54 -26.51 18.20
N GLU A 47 11.40 -27.49 18.50
CA GLU A 47 10.98 -28.79 19.03
C GLU A 47 10.59 -28.67 20.51
N ILE A 48 9.33 -28.30 20.76
CA ILE A 48 8.79 -28.05 22.10
C ILE A 48 8.31 -29.32 22.83
N LEU A 49 8.46 -30.50 22.22
CA LEU A 49 8.03 -31.79 22.79
C LEU A 49 8.52 -32.04 24.23
N PRO A 50 9.75 -31.65 24.63
CA PRO A 50 10.22 -31.87 26.01
C PRO A 50 9.53 -31.02 27.09
N LEU A 51 8.70 -30.03 26.71
CA LEU A 51 8.12 -29.04 27.62
C LEU A 51 6.75 -29.47 28.18
N HIS A 52 6.73 -30.52 28.99
CA HIS A 52 5.47 -31.07 29.55
C HIS A 52 4.74 -30.12 30.52
N GLN A 53 5.45 -29.12 31.07
CA GLN A 53 4.89 -28.15 32.00
C GLN A 53 4.39 -26.86 31.32
N LEU A 54 4.49 -26.77 29.99
CA LEU A 54 4.11 -25.56 29.26
C LEU A 54 2.61 -25.26 29.43
N ARG A 55 2.30 -24.00 29.74
CA ARG A 55 0.95 -23.47 29.93
C ARG A 55 0.67 -22.24 29.08
N HIS A 56 1.71 -21.45 28.79
CA HIS A 56 1.61 -20.29 27.93
C HIS A 56 2.63 -20.41 26.80
N LEU A 57 2.14 -20.37 25.56
CA LEU A 57 2.95 -20.42 24.36
C LEU A 57 2.52 -19.30 23.42
N SER A 58 3.42 -18.37 23.10
CA SER A 58 3.22 -17.47 21.97
C SER A 58 4.17 -17.83 20.83
N LEU A 59 3.61 -18.04 19.64
CA LEU A 59 4.34 -18.38 18.42
C LEU A 59 3.83 -17.48 17.30
N VAL A 60 4.73 -16.73 16.67
CA VAL A 60 4.38 -15.82 15.58
C VAL A 60 3.28 -14.84 16.04
N ASN A 61 2.03 -15.01 15.62
CA ASN A 61 0.87 -14.20 15.99
C ASN A 61 -0.21 -14.99 16.75
N ILE A 62 0.12 -16.20 17.20
CA ILE A 62 -0.80 -17.10 17.89
C ILE A 62 -0.38 -17.17 19.35
N ARG A 63 -1.34 -16.95 20.25
CA ARG A 63 -1.19 -17.13 21.69
C ARG A 63 -2.04 -18.31 22.12
N ILE A 64 -1.40 -19.31 22.73
CA ILE A 64 -2.04 -20.49 23.29
C ILE A 64 -1.86 -20.42 24.81
N VAL A 65 -2.97 -20.45 25.54
CA VAL A 65 -2.98 -20.44 27.00
C VAL A 65 -3.84 -21.59 27.49
N SER A 66 -3.29 -22.43 28.35
CA SER A 66 -4.03 -23.48 29.03
C SER A 66 -4.16 -23.21 30.53
N ASP A 67 -5.23 -23.74 31.12
CA ASP A 67 -5.39 -23.73 32.58
C ASP A 67 -4.41 -24.70 33.26
N GLU A 68 -4.28 -24.57 34.58
CA GLU A 68 -3.27 -25.34 35.34
C GLU A 68 -3.42 -26.86 35.18
N ASN A 69 -4.66 -27.33 34.96
CA ASN A 69 -5.03 -28.73 34.81
C ASN A 69 -5.12 -29.22 33.34
N LEU A 70 -4.77 -28.39 32.34
CA LEU A 70 -4.94 -28.70 30.90
C LEU A 70 -6.37 -29.13 30.50
N ARG A 71 -7.39 -28.72 31.27
CA ARG A 71 -8.80 -29.01 30.99
C ARG A 71 -9.39 -28.05 29.97
N SER A 72 -8.78 -26.87 29.81
CA SER A 72 -9.18 -25.87 28.82
C SER A 72 -7.96 -25.27 28.14
N VAL A 73 -8.04 -25.11 26.83
CA VAL A 73 -7.02 -24.46 25.99
C VAL A 73 -7.69 -23.33 25.23
N ASN A 74 -7.22 -22.11 25.46
CA ASN A 74 -7.63 -20.92 24.74
C ASN A 74 -6.60 -20.59 23.67
N VAL A 75 -7.04 -20.46 22.42
CA VAL A 75 -6.20 -20.07 21.29
C VAL A 75 -6.68 -18.72 20.78
N GLN A 76 -5.79 -17.73 20.84
CA GLN A 76 -6.05 -16.37 20.35
C GLN A 76 -5.13 -16.11 19.15
N ILE A 77 -5.73 -15.65 18.05
CA ILE A 77 -5.01 -15.16 16.88
C ILE A 77 -5.05 -13.65 16.96
N GLU A 78 -3.90 -13.03 17.24
CA GLU A 78 -3.81 -11.57 17.29
C GLU A 78 -3.73 -11.03 15.85
N THR A 79 -4.85 -10.52 15.34
CA THR A 79 -4.90 -9.74 14.09
C THR A 79 -4.51 -8.29 14.42
N GLU A 80 -3.24 -7.96 14.25
CA GLU A 80 -2.71 -6.62 14.56
C GLU A 80 -3.43 -5.51 13.77
N ASN A 81 -4.17 -4.66 14.50
CA ASN A 81 -4.33 -3.26 14.15
C ASN A 81 -3.14 -2.46 14.74
N THR A 82 -2.68 -1.45 13.98
CA THR A 82 -1.68 -0.41 14.34
C THR A 82 -0.17 -0.77 14.38
N SER A 83 0.46 -0.53 13.22
CA SER A 83 1.39 0.60 12.99
C SER A 83 2.84 0.61 13.51
N TYR A 84 3.53 -0.51 13.76
CA TYR A 84 5.02 -0.46 13.89
C TYR A 84 5.83 -1.61 13.26
N PHE A 85 5.20 -2.64 12.68
CA PHE A 85 5.89 -3.78 12.02
C PHE A 85 5.62 -3.90 10.51
N GLY A 86 5.45 -2.78 9.81
CA GLY A 86 5.24 -2.77 8.35
C GLY A 86 6.42 -3.36 7.55
N ALA A 87 7.67 -3.16 7.99
CA ALA A 87 8.84 -3.50 7.17
C ALA A 87 9.22 -5.00 7.16
N SER A 88 8.87 -5.76 8.20
CA SER A 88 9.26 -7.19 8.30
C SER A 88 8.18 -8.16 7.83
N ARG A 89 6.89 -7.80 7.95
CA ARG A 89 5.77 -8.57 7.35
C ARG A 89 5.72 -8.42 5.83
N HIS A 90 6.14 -7.26 5.32
CA HIS A 90 6.29 -7.04 3.89
C HIS A 90 7.34 -7.96 3.27
N LYS A 91 8.54 -8.09 3.86
CA LYS A 91 9.59 -8.95 3.27
C LYS A 91 9.26 -10.44 3.21
N LEU A 92 8.60 -11.00 4.24
CA LEU A 92 8.21 -12.42 4.27
C LEU A 92 7.01 -12.72 3.36
N ASN A 93 6.02 -11.82 3.31
CA ASN A 93 4.91 -11.96 2.35
C ASN A 93 5.34 -11.63 0.91
N GLU A 94 6.24 -10.68 0.69
CA GLU A 94 6.86 -10.39 -0.62
C GLU A 94 7.66 -11.59 -1.11
N GLY A 95 8.41 -12.27 -0.22
CA GLY A 95 9.10 -13.52 -0.53
C GLY A 95 8.16 -14.58 -1.10
N ASN A 96 7.09 -14.91 -0.36
CA ASN A 96 6.09 -15.90 -0.78
C ASN A 96 5.30 -15.47 -2.02
N ARG A 97 4.95 -14.18 -2.14
CA ARG A 97 4.30 -13.61 -3.33
C ARG A 97 5.19 -13.72 -4.55
N SER A 98 6.49 -13.47 -4.41
CA SER A 98 7.45 -13.62 -5.51
C SER A 98 7.61 -15.07 -5.95
N VAL A 99 7.49 -16.04 -5.03
CA VAL A 99 7.58 -17.47 -5.37
C VAL A 99 6.36 -17.92 -6.16
N ILE A 100 5.16 -17.64 -5.65
CA ILE A 100 3.90 -17.96 -6.36
C ILE A 100 3.82 -17.18 -7.68
N GLY A 101 4.21 -15.92 -7.63
CA GLY A 101 4.20 -15.04 -8.78
C GLY A 101 5.22 -15.37 -9.84
N LYS A 102 6.25 -16.20 -9.56
CA LYS A 102 7.19 -16.72 -10.57
C LYS A 102 6.63 -17.91 -11.36
N ASP A 103 5.66 -18.64 -10.79
CA ASP A 103 5.03 -19.77 -11.49
C ASP A 103 3.95 -19.26 -12.45
N GLU A 104 4.30 -19.22 -13.74
CA GLU A 104 3.39 -18.77 -14.81
C GLU A 104 2.12 -19.62 -14.91
N ASN A 105 2.19 -20.91 -14.59
CA ASN A 105 1.01 -21.78 -14.63
C ASN A 105 0.06 -21.49 -13.46
N ALA A 106 0.60 -21.31 -12.25
CA ALA A 106 -0.20 -20.91 -11.09
C ALA A 106 -0.89 -19.56 -11.33
N VAL A 107 -0.17 -18.59 -11.91
CA VAL A 107 -0.72 -17.28 -12.26
C VAL A 107 -1.84 -17.39 -13.31
N ARG A 108 -1.64 -18.15 -14.40
CA ARG A 108 -2.67 -18.36 -15.42
C ARG A 108 -3.90 -19.07 -14.87
N GLN A 109 -3.72 -20.01 -13.95
CA GLN A 109 -4.83 -20.70 -13.28
C GLN A 109 -5.64 -19.74 -12.40
N LEU A 110 -4.99 -18.83 -11.67
CA LEU A 110 -5.70 -17.79 -10.91
C LEU A 110 -6.44 -16.82 -11.84
N ILE A 111 -5.84 -16.46 -12.97
CA ILE A 111 -6.50 -15.61 -13.98
C ILE A 111 -7.72 -16.32 -14.58
N SER A 112 -7.65 -17.62 -14.88
CA SER A 112 -8.80 -18.35 -15.44
C SER A 112 -9.96 -18.50 -14.43
N MET A 113 -9.65 -18.53 -13.13
CA MET A 113 -10.65 -18.59 -12.07
C MET A 113 -11.51 -17.33 -11.95
N ILE A 114 -11.07 -16.16 -12.44
CA ILE A 114 -11.90 -14.94 -12.36
C ILE A 114 -13.07 -14.97 -13.34
N THR A 115 -13.04 -15.84 -14.35
CA THR A 115 -14.14 -16.09 -15.30
C THR A 115 -14.91 -17.37 -14.98
N SER A 116 -14.79 -17.90 -13.75
CA SER A 116 -15.53 -19.08 -13.32
C SER A 116 -17.02 -18.78 -13.14
N ASP A 117 -17.88 -19.77 -13.42
CA ASP A 117 -19.33 -19.69 -13.14
C ASP A 117 -19.65 -19.65 -11.63
N ASN A 118 -18.68 -19.97 -10.77
CA ASN A 118 -18.85 -19.92 -9.33
C ASN A 118 -18.36 -18.57 -8.77
N ARG A 119 -19.32 -17.75 -8.34
CA ARG A 119 -19.06 -16.45 -7.69
C ARG A 119 -18.02 -16.49 -6.57
N HIS A 120 -18.02 -17.53 -5.71
CA HIS A 120 -17.06 -17.62 -4.61
C HIS A 120 -15.64 -17.86 -5.14
N VAL A 121 -15.49 -18.61 -6.23
CA VAL A 121 -14.20 -18.84 -6.89
C VAL A 121 -13.69 -17.53 -7.48
N VAL A 122 -14.56 -16.75 -8.14
CA VAL A 122 -14.21 -15.43 -8.69
C VAL A 122 -13.73 -14.48 -7.58
N GLU A 123 -14.45 -14.39 -6.48
CA GLU A 123 -14.12 -13.53 -5.34
C GLU A 123 -12.76 -13.90 -4.73
N GLN A 124 -12.56 -15.18 -4.41
CA GLN A 124 -11.28 -15.64 -3.83
C GLN A 124 -10.11 -15.48 -4.80
N ALA A 125 -10.32 -15.73 -6.09
CA ALA A 125 -9.30 -15.50 -7.10
C ALA A 125 -8.92 -14.01 -7.17
N CYS A 126 -9.90 -13.10 -7.15
CA CYS A 126 -9.65 -11.67 -7.15
C CYS A 126 -8.90 -11.18 -5.90
N VAL A 127 -9.23 -11.69 -4.72
CA VAL A 127 -8.51 -11.40 -3.46
C VAL A 127 -7.06 -11.88 -3.52
N ALA A 128 -6.84 -13.10 -4.02
CA ALA A 128 -5.50 -13.66 -4.20
C ALA A 128 -4.68 -12.84 -5.22
N LEU A 129 -5.26 -12.54 -6.37
CA LEU A 129 -4.64 -11.71 -7.41
C LEU A 129 -4.32 -10.31 -6.91
N SER A 130 -5.23 -9.67 -6.18
CA SER A 130 -4.98 -8.34 -5.60
C SER A 130 -3.87 -8.38 -4.55
N SER A 131 -3.77 -9.45 -3.78
CA SER A 131 -2.70 -9.63 -2.79
C SER A 131 -1.34 -9.84 -3.46
N LEU A 132 -1.29 -10.63 -4.53
CA LEU A 132 -0.10 -10.91 -5.33
C LEU A 132 0.35 -9.68 -6.13
N ALA A 133 -0.59 -8.97 -6.75
CA ALA A 133 -0.35 -7.81 -7.61
C ALA A 133 0.31 -6.62 -6.89
N ARG A 134 0.36 -6.61 -5.56
CA ARG A 134 1.09 -5.57 -4.80
C ARG A 134 2.60 -5.61 -5.04
N ASP A 135 3.14 -6.75 -5.48
CA ASP A 135 4.52 -6.86 -5.93
C ASP A 135 4.62 -6.48 -7.42
N VAL A 136 5.57 -5.59 -7.75
CA VAL A 136 5.73 -5.08 -9.13
C VAL A 136 6.11 -6.18 -10.11
N GLY A 137 6.95 -7.14 -9.69
CA GLY A 137 7.36 -8.27 -10.54
C GLY A 137 6.19 -9.17 -10.88
N VAL A 138 5.37 -9.50 -9.87
CA VAL A 138 4.16 -10.31 -10.08
C VAL A 138 3.10 -9.55 -10.89
N ALA A 139 2.91 -8.25 -10.66
CA ALA A 139 2.02 -7.41 -11.45
C ALA A 139 2.41 -7.41 -12.94
N MET A 140 3.70 -7.29 -13.25
CA MET A 140 4.19 -7.37 -14.63
C MET A 140 3.95 -8.76 -15.23
N GLN A 141 4.08 -9.84 -14.45
CA GLN A 141 3.76 -11.19 -14.90
C GLN A 141 2.27 -11.40 -15.15
N LEU A 142 1.39 -10.82 -14.31
CA LEU A 142 -0.06 -10.83 -14.54
C LEU A 142 -0.42 -10.15 -15.85
N MET A 143 0.21 -9.02 -16.16
CA MET A 143 0.04 -8.33 -17.43
C MET A 143 0.55 -9.18 -18.61
N LYS A 144 1.67 -9.89 -18.45
CA LYS A 144 2.21 -10.83 -19.46
C LYS A 144 1.27 -12.03 -19.70
N CYS A 145 0.54 -12.45 -18.67
CA CYS A 145 -0.45 -13.53 -18.75
C CYS A 145 -1.85 -13.05 -19.20
N ASP A 146 -1.95 -11.85 -19.78
CA ASP A 146 -3.19 -11.29 -20.34
C ASP A 146 -4.37 -11.17 -19.36
N ILE A 147 -4.11 -10.85 -18.08
CA ILE A 147 -5.15 -10.62 -17.07
C ILE A 147 -6.23 -9.61 -17.51
N MET A 148 -5.89 -8.69 -18.40
CA MET A 148 -6.79 -7.64 -18.88
C MET A 148 -8.03 -8.19 -19.59
N LYS A 149 -7.91 -9.24 -20.40
CA LYS A 149 -9.04 -9.76 -21.19
C LYS A 149 -10.11 -10.43 -20.29
N PRO A 150 -9.75 -11.32 -19.34
CA PRO A 150 -10.68 -11.83 -18.33
C PRO A 150 -11.28 -10.71 -17.47
N THR A 151 -10.48 -9.73 -17.07
CA THR A 151 -10.93 -8.56 -16.29
C THR A 151 -12.01 -7.76 -17.04
N GLU A 152 -11.73 -7.33 -18.27
CA GLU A 152 -12.66 -6.59 -19.12
C GLU A 152 -13.94 -7.37 -19.43
N THR A 153 -13.86 -8.71 -19.44
CA THR A 153 -15.03 -9.57 -19.62
C THR A 153 -15.96 -9.50 -18.42
N VAL A 154 -15.42 -9.69 -17.21
CA VAL A 154 -16.20 -9.67 -15.96
C VAL A 154 -16.71 -8.26 -15.63
N LEU A 155 -15.98 -7.21 -15.99
CA LEU A 155 -16.45 -5.83 -15.82
C LEU A 155 -17.74 -5.51 -16.62
N LYS A 156 -18.10 -6.34 -17.61
CA LYS A 156 -19.35 -6.24 -18.37
C LYS A 156 -20.47 -7.14 -17.80
N SER A 157 -20.18 -7.93 -16.76
CA SER A 157 -21.16 -8.79 -16.07
C SER A 157 -22.26 -7.95 -15.42
N SER A 158 -23.46 -8.52 -15.31
CA SER A 158 -24.58 -7.93 -14.57
C SER A 158 -24.50 -8.18 -13.06
N ALA A 159 -23.59 -9.05 -12.61
CA ALA A 159 -23.41 -9.39 -11.20
C ALA A 159 -22.51 -8.36 -10.48
N PRO A 160 -23.05 -7.52 -9.59
CA PRO A 160 -22.28 -6.44 -8.97
C PRO A 160 -21.12 -6.94 -8.10
N ASP A 161 -21.26 -8.11 -7.48
CA ASP A 161 -20.24 -8.64 -6.56
C ASP A 161 -19.00 -9.17 -7.31
N GLU A 162 -19.19 -9.76 -8.49
CA GLU A 162 -18.09 -10.14 -9.39
C GLU A 162 -17.37 -8.90 -9.91
N VAL A 163 -18.15 -7.89 -10.34
CA VAL A 163 -17.62 -6.60 -10.82
C VAL A 163 -16.81 -5.91 -9.72
N ILE A 164 -17.30 -5.89 -8.47
CA ILE A 164 -16.56 -5.33 -7.33
C ILE A 164 -15.25 -6.07 -7.12
N SER A 165 -15.28 -7.41 -7.13
CA SER A 165 -14.10 -8.25 -6.93
C SER A 165 -13.02 -7.97 -7.98
N VAL A 166 -13.41 -7.89 -9.26
CA VAL A 166 -12.48 -7.60 -10.35
C VAL A 166 -12.00 -6.14 -10.32
N LEU A 167 -12.87 -5.18 -9.96
CA LEU A 167 -12.44 -3.80 -9.78
C LEU A 167 -11.38 -3.65 -8.68
N GLN A 168 -11.39 -4.46 -7.62
CA GLN A 168 -10.33 -4.44 -6.60
C GLN A 168 -8.96 -4.84 -7.19
N VAL A 169 -8.94 -5.81 -8.10
CA VAL A 169 -7.72 -6.20 -8.84
C VAL A 169 -7.26 -5.02 -9.70
N VAL A 170 -8.17 -4.36 -10.41
CA VAL A 170 -7.86 -3.19 -11.25
C VAL A 170 -7.31 -2.03 -10.42
N VAL A 171 -7.96 -1.69 -9.31
CA VAL A 171 -7.54 -0.64 -8.36
C VAL A 171 -6.11 -0.90 -7.87
N THR A 172 -5.80 -2.16 -7.58
CA THR A 172 -4.47 -2.56 -7.09
C THR A 172 -3.43 -2.39 -8.20
N LEU A 173 -3.63 -3.07 -9.34
CA LEU A 173 -2.67 -3.03 -10.46
C LEU A 173 -2.42 -1.61 -10.98
N ALA A 174 -3.45 -0.77 -11.02
CA ALA A 174 -3.39 0.60 -11.52
C ALA A 174 -2.41 1.51 -10.75
N PHE A 175 -2.09 1.19 -9.50
CA PHE A 175 -1.22 2.00 -8.63
C PHE A 175 0.15 1.35 -8.37
N VAL A 176 0.38 0.13 -8.84
CA VAL A 176 1.61 -0.63 -8.53
C VAL A 176 2.83 -0.07 -9.24
N SER A 177 2.70 0.29 -10.52
CA SER A 177 3.75 0.99 -11.27
C SER A 177 3.15 1.73 -12.47
N ASP A 178 3.83 2.79 -12.92
CA ASP A 178 3.42 3.55 -14.11
C ASP A 178 3.39 2.66 -15.36
N SER A 179 4.34 1.74 -15.50
CA SER A 179 4.42 0.82 -16.65
C SER A 179 3.21 -0.13 -16.74
N VAL A 180 2.74 -0.63 -15.60
CA VAL A 180 1.53 -1.47 -15.53
C VAL A 180 0.31 -0.59 -15.77
N SER A 181 0.20 0.52 -15.05
CA SER A 181 -0.90 1.48 -15.17
C SER A 181 -1.13 1.94 -16.61
N GLN A 182 -0.06 2.29 -17.33
CA GLN A 182 -0.13 2.71 -18.73
C GLN A 182 -0.66 1.59 -19.64
N LYS A 183 -0.20 0.34 -19.45
CA LYS A 183 -0.67 -0.81 -20.23
C LYS A 183 -2.12 -1.18 -19.94
N MET A 184 -2.60 -0.90 -18.73
CA MET A 184 -3.97 -1.20 -18.31
C MET A 184 -5.02 -0.26 -18.90
N LEU A 185 -4.67 1.00 -19.22
CA LEU A 185 -5.62 1.98 -19.73
C LEU A 185 -5.89 1.77 -21.23
N THR A 186 -6.56 0.67 -21.56
CA THR A 186 -7.06 0.39 -22.91
C THR A 186 -8.32 1.22 -23.20
N LYS A 187 -8.69 1.34 -24.49
CA LYS A 187 -9.96 1.98 -24.88
C LYS A 187 -11.16 1.26 -24.27
N ASP A 188 -11.11 -0.06 -24.15
CA ASP A 188 -12.20 -0.87 -23.62
C ASP A 188 -12.28 -0.79 -22.09
N MET A 189 -11.14 -0.77 -21.40
CA MET A 189 -11.07 -0.50 -19.96
C MET A 189 -11.65 0.88 -19.63
N LEU A 190 -11.29 1.92 -20.38
CA LEU A 190 -11.83 3.27 -20.19
C LEU A 190 -13.36 3.31 -20.38
N LYS A 191 -13.88 2.64 -21.42
CA LYS A 191 -15.33 2.54 -21.66
C LYS A 191 -16.03 1.81 -20.51
N ALA A 192 -15.46 0.69 -20.04
CA ALA A 192 -16.00 -0.07 -18.92
C ALA A 192 -16.04 0.78 -17.64
N LEU A 193 -14.93 1.42 -17.27
CA LEU A 193 -14.86 2.28 -16.08
C LEU A 193 -15.84 3.46 -16.13
N LYS A 194 -16.02 4.10 -17.29
CA LYS A 194 -17.03 5.15 -17.47
C LYS A 194 -18.45 4.65 -17.20
N SER A 195 -18.79 3.49 -17.75
CA SER A 195 -20.09 2.85 -17.52
C SER A 195 -20.29 2.52 -16.04
N LEU A 196 -19.27 1.95 -15.40
CA LEU A 196 -19.31 1.53 -14.00
C LEU A 196 -19.36 2.71 -13.02
N CYS A 197 -18.77 3.86 -13.34
CA CYS A 197 -18.93 5.09 -12.56
C CYS A 197 -20.39 5.58 -12.53
N ALA A 198 -21.20 5.25 -13.54
CA ALA A 198 -22.62 5.54 -13.60
C ALA A 198 -23.53 4.38 -13.14
N HIS A 199 -22.96 3.33 -12.56
CA HIS A 199 -23.69 2.14 -12.15
C HIS A 199 -24.68 2.41 -10.99
N LYS A 200 -25.76 1.64 -10.89
CA LYS A 200 -26.79 1.80 -9.84
C LYS A 200 -26.30 1.43 -8.44
N ASN A 201 -25.34 0.52 -8.34
CA ASN A 201 -24.76 0.07 -7.07
C ASN A 201 -23.65 1.04 -6.62
N PRO A 202 -23.80 1.69 -5.44
CA PRO A 202 -22.82 2.62 -4.90
C PRO A 202 -21.40 2.07 -4.73
N GLU A 203 -21.26 0.80 -4.36
CA GLU A 203 -19.95 0.18 -4.15
C GLU A 203 -19.22 -0.05 -5.48
N VAL A 204 -19.96 -0.46 -6.53
CA VAL A 204 -19.41 -0.52 -7.89
C VAL A 204 -18.92 0.85 -8.35
N GLN A 205 -19.73 1.90 -8.16
CA GLN A 205 -19.33 3.27 -8.50
C GLN A 205 -18.07 3.68 -7.74
N ARG A 206 -18.02 3.44 -6.43
CA ARG A 206 -16.88 3.78 -5.58
C ARG A 206 -15.61 3.10 -6.05
N GLN A 207 -15.66 1.80 -6.34
CA GLN A 207 -14.50 1.04 -6.80
C GLN A 207 -14.04 1.48 -8.20
N ALA A 208 -14.97 1.76 -9.11
CA ALA A 208 -14.64 2.28 -10.44
C ALA A 208 -13.97 3.66 -10.36
N LEU A 209 -14.46 4.54 -9.49
CA LEU A 209 -13.86 5.86 -9.25
C LEU A 209 -12.46 5.76 -8.63
N LEU A 210 -12.24 4.80 -7.72
CA LEU A 210 -10.91 4.53 -7.19
C LEU A 210 -9.96 4.03 -8.28
N ALA A 211 -10.42 3.17 -9.18
CA ALA A 211 -9.63 2.68 -10.31
C ALA A 211 -9.25 3.84 -11.25
N VAL A 212 -10.21 4.69 -11.61
CA VAL A 212 -9.95 5.90 -12.43
C VAL A 212 -8.92 6.80 -11.75
N GLY A 213 -9.10 7.10 -10.46
CA GLY A 213 -8.16 7.94 -9.71
C GLY A 213 -6.76 7.32 -9.62
N ASN A 214 -6.66 6.00 -9.46
CA ASN A 214 -5.37 5.31 -9.41
C ASN A 214 -4.67 5.30 -10.77
N LEU A 215 -5.41 5.05 -11.86
CA LEU A 215 -4.88 5.13 -13.22
C LEU A 215 -4.40 6.55 -13.56
N ALA A 216 -5.03 7.58 -13.01
CA ALA A 216 -4.68 8.98 -13.23
C ALA A 216 -3.38 9.44 -12.55
N PHE A 217 -2.78 8.66 -11.65
CA PHE A 217 -1.44 8.97 -11.12
C PHE A 217 -0.35 8.87 -12.19
N CYS A 218 -0.53 7.98 -13.16
CA CYS A 218 0.36 7.88 -14.31
C CYS A 218 0.14 9.07 -15.26
N LEU A 219 1.22 9.76 -15.64
CA LEU A 219 1.16 10.99 -16.44
C LEU A 219 0.53 10.78 -17.81
N GLU A 220 0.90 9.71 -18.51
CA GLU A 220 0.36 9.33 -19.81
C GLU A 220 -1.15 9.08 -19.74
N ASN A 221 -1.58 8.33 -18.72
CA ASN A 221 -2.99 8.04 -18.47
C ASN A 221 -3.77 9.32 -18.12
N SER A 222 -3.20 10.18 -17.28
CA SER A 222 -3.80 11.44 -16.88
C SER A 222 -4.14 12.31 -18.09
N ARG A 223 -3.23 12.42 -19.08
CA ARG A 223 -3.49 13.15 -20.34
C ARG A 223 -4.69 12.59 -21.12
N ILE A 224 -4.85 11.27 -21.15
CA ILE A 224 -5.98 10.60 -21.81
C ILE A 224 -7.28 10.80 -21.03
N LEU A 225 -7.23 10.74 -19.70
CA LEU A 225 -8.39 10.88 -18.83
C LEU A 225 -8.90 12.34 -18.77
N ILE A 226 -8.00 13.32 -18.74
CA ILE A 226 -8.31 14.76 -18.72
C ILE A 226 -9.03 15.19 -20.02
N THR A 227 -8.60 14.66 -21.16
CA THR A 227 -9.20 14.99 -22.48
C THR A 227 -10.60 14.41 -22.67
N SER A 228 -11.02 13.50 -21.80
CA SER A 228 -12.35 12.89 -21.85
C SER A 228 -13.41 13.76 -21.14
N GLU A 229 -14.06 14.66 -21.87
CA GLU A 229 -15.15 15.52 -21.37
C GLU A 229 -16.27 14.73 -20.67
N SER A 230 -16.76 13.65 -21.28
CA SER A 230 -17.78 12.77 -20.70
C SER A 230 -17.43 12.20 -19.31
N LEU A 231 -16.14 11.92 -19.06
CA LEU A 231 -15.69 11.44 -17.76
C LEU A 231 -15.69 12.60 -16.75
N ARG A 232 -15.17 13.75 -17.14
CA ARG A 232 -15.13 14.96 -16.32
C ARG A 232 -16.52 15.38 -15.87
N GLU A 233 -17.50 15.43 -16.78
CA GLU A 233 -18.89 15.73 -16.47
C GLU A 233 -19.51 14.69 -15.51
N LEU A 234 -19.23 13.41 -15.74
CA LEU A 234 -19.69 12.34 -14.85
C LEU A 234 -19.11 12.49 -13.44
N LEU A 235 -17.81 12.74 -13.31
CA LEU A 235 -17.16 12.97 -12.02
C LEU A 235 -17.76 14.18 -11.31
N MET A 236 -17.98 15.28 -12.03
CA MET A 236 -18.63 16.50 -11.51
C MET A 236 -20.04 16.26 -10.98
N ARG A 237 -20.82 15.40 -11.64
CA ARG A 237 -22.14 15.02 -11.13
C ARG A 237 -22.04 14.15 -9.89
N LEU A 238 -21.03 13.28 -9.82
CA LEU A 238 -20.82 12.38 -8.69
C LEU A 238 -20.26 13.10 -7.45
N THR A 239 -19.61 14.27 -7.58
CA THR A 239 -19.18 15.07 -6.42
C THR A 239 -20.31 15.80 -5.70
N VAL A 240 -21.55 15.73 -6.19
CA VAL A 240 -22.74 16.26 -5.52
C VAL A 240 -23.77 15.19 -5.17
N THR A 241 -23.43 13.92 -5.38
CA THR A 241 -24.29 12.79 -5.00
C THR A 241 -24.49 12.72 -3.47
N PRO A 242 -25.68 12.35 -2.97
CA PRO A 242 -25.92 12.20 -1.53
C PRO A 242 -25.13 11.06 -0.89
N GLU A 243 -24.64 10.11 -1.68
CA GLU A 243 -23.84 8.98 -1.19
C GLU A 243 -22.40 9.41 -0.83
N PRO A 244 -22.02 9.45 0.47
CA PRO A 244 -20.75 10.05 0.89
C PRO A 244 -19.53 9.31 0.37
N ARG A 245 -19.60 7.99 0.19
CA ARG A 245 -18.46 7.19 -0.25
C ARG A 245 -18.13 7.43 -1.72
N VAL A 246 -19.17 7.52 -2.56
CA VAL A 246 -19.06 7.82 -3.99
C VAL A 246 -18.62 9.28 -4.19
N ASN A 247 -19.21 10.19 -3.43
CA ASN A 247 -18.83 11.61 -3.40
C ASN A 247 -17.32 11.81 -3.18
N LYS A 248 -16.79 11.22 -2.09
CA LYS A 248 -15.36 11.31 -1.74
C LYS A 248 -14.47 10.70 -2.82
N ALA A 249 -14.86 9.56 -3.41
CA ALA A 249 -14.10 8.91 -4.46
C ALA A 249 -14.05 9.76 -5.75
N ALA A 250 -15.17 10.36 -6.15
CA ALA A 250 -15.24 11.25 -7.31
C ALA A 250 -14.43 12.53 -7.10
N ALA A 251 -14.53 13.12 -5.90
CA ALA A 251 -13.75 14.29 -5.52
C ALA A 251 -12.24 14.00 -5.57
N ARG A 252 -11.82 12.84 -5.03
CA ARG A 252 -10.43 12.36 -5.12
C ARG A 252 -9.98 12.23 -6.57
N ALA A 253 -10.78 11.60 -7.44
CA ALA A 253 -10.42 11.41 -8.84
C ALA A 253 -10.24 12.75 -9.58
N LEU A 254 -11.13 13.74 -9.37
CA LEU A 254 -10.98 15.08 -9.95
C LEU A 254 -9.73 15.81 -9.42
N ALA A 255 -9.44 15.69 -8.12
CA ALA A 255 -8.27 16.31 -7.54
C ALA A 255 -6.96 15.76 -8.14
N ILE A 256 -6.89 14.43 -8.35
CA ILE A 256 -5.73 13.77 -8.97
C ILE A 256 -5.56 14.20 -10.43
N LEU A 257 -6.67 14.37 -11.16
CA LEU A 257 -6.67 14.88 -12.55
C LEU A 257 -6.28 16.36 -12.66
N GLY A 258 -5.98 17.05 -11.56
CA GLY A 258 -5.62 18.47 -11.56
C GLY A 258 -6.81 19.41 -11.73
N GLU A 259 -8.04 18.90 -11.73
CA GLU A 259 -9.28 19.64 -11.95
C GLU A 259 -9.78 20.34 -10.68
N ASN A 260 -8.86 20.94 -9.92
CA ASN A 260 -9.12 21.51 -8.61
C ASN A 260 -10.10 22.69 -8.64
N GLU A 261 -10.08 23.51 -9.69
CA GLU A 261 -11.07 24.59 -9.84
C GLU A 261 -12.47 24.05 -10.08
N ILE A 262 -12.59 23.05 -10.96
CA ILE A 262 -13.83 22.37 -11.31
C ILE A 262 -14.40 21.64 -10.08
N LEU A 263 -13.55 20.93 -9.34
CA LEU A 263 -13.90 20.31 -8.07
C LEU A 263 -14.41 21.33 -7.05
N ARG A 264 -13.70 22.45 -6.86
CA ARG A 264 -14.13 23.53 -5.93
C ARG A 264 -15.51 24.09 -6.28
N ARG A 265 -15.79 24.29 -7.57
CA ARG A 265 -17.11 24.76 -8.04
C ARG A 265 -18.21 23.74 -7.77
N SER A 266 -17.97 22.45 -7.98
CA SER A 266 -19.00 21.41 -7.78
C SER A 266 -19.35 21.14 -6.32
N ILE A 267 -18.37 21.06 -5.43
CA ILE A 267 -18.63 20.68 -4.03
C ILE A 267 -19.27 21.79 -3.19
N LYS A 268 -19.58 22.97 -3.79
CA LYS A 268 -20.03 24.19 -3.09
C LYS A 268 -19.23 24.46 -1.81
N GLY A 269 -17.96 24.04 -1.80
CA GLY A 269 -17.13 24.10 -0.62
C GLY A 269 -16.96 25.56 -0.23
N ARG A 270 -16.88 25.82 1.09
CA ARG A 270 -16.49 27.15 1.61
C ARG A 270 -15.38 27.69 0.71
N GLN A 271 -15.60 28.86 0.10
CA GLN A 271 -14.51 29.63 -0.48
C GLN A 271 -13.43 29.69 0.60
N VAL A 272 -12.29 29.02 0.39
CA VAL A 272 -11.16 29.20 1.30
C VAL A 272 -10.81 30.67 1.13
N PRO A 273 -10.99 31.54 2.15
CA PRO A 273 -11.01 32.99 1.92
C PRO A 273 -9.66 33.59 1.53
N LYS A 274 -8.64 32.76 1.32
CA LYS A 274 -7.29 33.09 0.88
C LYS A 274 -6.75 31.91 0.07
N GLN A 275 -5.78 32.13 -0.82
CA GLN A 275 -4.95 31.04 -1.36
C GLN A 275 -4.56 30.15 -0.17
N GLY A 276 -4.93 28.87 -0.20
CA GLY A 276 -4.67 27.95 0.91
C GLY A 276 -3.17 27.86 1.21
N LEU A 277 -2.81 27.39 2.40
CA LEU A 277 -1.40 27.26 2.81
C LEU A 277 -0.65 26.36 1.81
N ARG A 278 0.38 26.90 1.17
CA ARG A 278 1.26 26.17 0.24
C ARG A 278 2.39 25.55 1.05
N ILE A 279 2.39 24.22 1.16
CA ILE A 279 3.37 23.48 1.95
C ILE A 279 4.32 22.75 1.01
N LEU A 280 5.61 23.01 1.13
CA LEU A 280 6.67 22.22 0.48
C LEU A 280 7.21 21.18 1.47
N THR A 281 7.11 19.90 1.11
CA THR A 281 7.64 18.78 1.89
C THR A 281 8.80 18.11 1.15
N MET A 282 9.94 17.93 1.81
CA MET A 282 11.13 17.29 1.22
C MET A 282 11.57 16.06 2.03
N ASP A 283 11.70 14.93 1.36
CA ASP A 283 12.20 13.70 1.98
C ASP A 283 13.71 13.74 2.24
N GLY A 284 14.17 12.85 3.13
CA GLY A 284 15.60 12.60 3.33
C GLY A 284 16.18 11.73 2.21
N GLY A 285 17.44 11.95 1.83
CA GLY A 285 18.04 11.21 0.71
C GLY A 285 19.57 11.09 0.68
N GLY A 286 20.30 11.64 1.67
CA GLY A 286 21.77 11.69 1.60
C GLY A 286 22.23 12.40 0.32
N MET A 287 23.29 11.95 -0.35
CA MET A 287 23.76 12.60 -1.59
C MET A 287 22.70 12.77 -2.70
N LYS A 288 21.60 12.00 -2.67
CA LYS A 288 20.46 12.18 -3.60
C LYS A 288 19.71 13.52 -3.41
N GLY A 289 20.00 14.27 -2.35
CA GLY A 289 19.49 15.63 -2.14
C GLY A 289 19.82 16.62 -3.25
N LEU A 290 20.88 16.37 -4.04
CA LEU A 290 21.18 17.16 -5.24
C LEU A 290 20.06 17.10 -6.27
N ALA A 291 19.37 15.96 -6.39
CA ALA A 291 18.22 15.84 -7.29
C ALA A 291 17.06 16.73 -6.81
N THR A 292 16.80 16.78 -5.50
CA THR A 292 15.81 17.69 -4.90
C THR A 292 16.15 19.15 -5.20
N LEU A 293 17.42 19.55 -5.05
CA LEU A 293 17.88 20.90 -5.39
C LEU A 293 17.65 21.22 -6.87
N GLN A 294 17.96 20.30 -7.78
CA GLN A 294 17.75 20.51 -9.21
C GLN A 294 16.26 20.69 -9.56
N ILE A 295 15.38 19.92 -8.93
CA ILE A 295 13.93 20.08 -9.08
C ILE A 295 13.48 21.47 -8.60
N LEU A 296 13.97 21.91 -7.44
CA LEU A 296 13.65 23.23 -6.91
C LEU A 296 14.14 24.35 -7.83
N LYS A 297 15.28 24.19 -8.51
CA LYS A 297 15.79 25.17 -9.48
C LYS A 297 14.88 25.31 -10.68
N GLU A 298 14.36 24.21 -11.21
CA GLU A 298 13.38 24.26 -12.30
C GLU A 298 12.06 24.91 -11.84
N ILE A 299 11.67 24.74 -10.57
CA ILE A 299 10.51 25.42 -9.99
C ILE A 299 10.74 26.93 -9.86
N GLU A 300 11.89 27.38 -9.34
CA GLU A 300 12.23 28.81 -9.28
C GLU A 300 12.28 29.42 -10.67
N LYS A 301 12.91 28.73 -11.63
CA LYS A 301 12.99 29.16 -13.02
C LYS A 301 11.62 29.26 -13.69
N GLY A 302 10.73 28.28 -13.47
CA GLY A 302 9.39 28.27 -14.03
C GLY A 302 8.44 29.30 -13.40
N SER A 303 8.68 29.66 -12.14
CA SER A 303 7.83 30.60 -11.40
C SER A 303 8.37 32.04 -11.40
N GLY A 304 9.66 32.23 -11.67
CA GLY A 304 10.36 33.51 -11.58
C GLY A 304 10.52 34.04 -10.15
N LYS A 305 10.31 33.19 -9.14
CA LYS A 305 10.36 33.57 -7.72
C LYS A 305 11.15 32.55 -6.91
N PRO A 306 11.80 32.98 -5.80
CA PRO A 306 12.52 32.05 -4.95
C PRO A 306 11.57 31.12 -4.18
N ILE A 307 12.03 29.92 -3.83
CA ILE A 307 11.22 28.88 -3.18
C ILE A 307 10.50 29.41 -1.93
N HIS A 308 11.16 30.22 -1.10
CA HIS A 308 10.58 30.74 0.14
C HIS A 308 9.45 31.76 -0.09
N GLU A 309 9.30 32.33 -1.28
CA GLU A 309 8.14 33.16 -1.65
C GLU A 309 6.98 32.33 -2.24
N LEU A 310 7.29 31.13 -2.74
CA LEU A 310 6.32 30.24 -3.35
C LEU A 310 5.54 29.41 -2.33
N PHE A 311 6.13 29.15 -1.15
CA PHE A 311 5.57 28.28 -0.13
C PHE A 311 5.49 28.99 1.22
N ASP A 312 4.35 28.83 1.91
CA ASP A 312 4.08 29.43 3.21
C ASP A 312 4.65 28.58 4.37
N LEU A 313 4.91 27.29 4.11
CA LEU A 313 5.59 26.37 5.02
C LEU A 313 6.54 25.47 4.23
N ILE A 314 7.78 25.36 4.69
CA ILE A 314 8.77 24.44 4.14
C ILE A 314 9.19 23.49 5.26
N CYS A 315 9.06 22.18 5.04
CA CYS A 315 9.47 21.16 6.00
C CYS A 315 10.11 19.96 5.32
N GLY A 316 10.86 19.18 6.09
CA GLY A 316 11.47 17.96 5.58
C GLY A 316 12.21 17.18 6.65
N THR A 317 12.70 15.99 6.29
CA THR A 317 13.44 15.09 7.18
C THR A 317 14.90 14.96 6.73
N SER A 318 15.85 14.93 7.68
CA SER A 318 17.30 14.79 7.40
C SER A 318 17.79 15.85 6.40
N THR A 319 18.33 15.46 5.24
CA THR A 319 18.65 16.34 4.09
C THR A 319 17.55 17.36 3.79
N GLY A 320 16.30 16.91 3.68
CA GLY A 320 15.17 17.79 3.41
C GLY A 320 14.90 18.78 4.55
N GLY A 321 15.21 18.41 5.80
CA GLY A 321 15.13 19.31 6.95
C GLY A 321 16.21 20.38 6.92
N MET A 322 17.44 20.03 6.55
CA MET A 322 18.53 21.00 6.36
C MET A 322 18.19 21.99 5.25
N LEU A 323 17.69 21.50 4.10
CA LEU A 323 17.24 22.35 3.00
C LEU A 323 16.06 23.24 3.41
N ALA A 324 15.12 22.72 4.22
CA ALA A 324 14.00 23.51 4.73
C ALA A 324 14.48 24.70 5.59
N ILE A 325 15.49 24.49 6.44
CA ILE A 325 16.09 25.56 7.24
C ILE A 325 16.87 26.54 6.34
N ALA A 326 17.68 26.02 5.40
CA ALA A 326 18.48 26.84 4.51
C ALA A 326 17.62 27.76 3.63
N LEU A 327 16.57 27.21 3.02
CA LEU A 327 15.67 27.95 2.14
C LEU A 327 14.65 28.79 2.90
N GLY A 328 14.02 28.22 3.94
CA GLY A 328 12.91 28.86 4.64
C GLY A 328 13.31 29.83 5.75
N VAL A 329 14.42 29.58 6.44
CA VAL A 329 14.87 30.40 7.58
C VAL A 329 16.08 31.26 7.22
N LYS A 330 17.07 30.67 6.55
CA LYS A 330 18.30 31.38 6.16
C LYS A 330 18.15 32.13 4.83
N LEU A 331 17.07 31.91 4.08
CA LEU A 331 16.81 32.53 2.78
C LEU A 331 18.00 32.38 1.81
N MET A 332 18.70 31.25 1.89
CA MET A 332 19.83 30.93 1.02
C MET A 332 19.33 30.67 -0.40
N THR A 333 20.15 30.99 -1.40
CA THR A 333 19.84 30.62 -2.79
C THR A 333 20.02 29.12 -3.00
N LEU A 334 19.40 28.58 -4.06
CA LEU A 334 19.59 27.17 -4.40
C LEU A 334 21.04 26.85 -4.78
N GLU A 335 21.79 27.81 -5.32
CA GLU A 335 23.23 27.69 -5.59
C GLU A 335 24.03 27.55 -4.30
N GLN A 336 23.74 28.39 -3.29
CA GLN A 336 24.39 28.31 -1.99
C GLN A 336 24.06 26.98 -1.28
N CYS A 337 22.81 26.55 -1.38
CA CYS A 337 22.39 25.26 -0.83
C CYS A 337 23.12 24.11 -1.51
N GLU A 338 23.31 24.17 -2.83
CA GLU A 338 24.05 23.16 -3.59
C GLU A 338 25.55 23.14 -3.24
N GLU A 339 26.16 24.30 -3.04
CA GLU A 339 27.57 24.40 -2.63
C GLU A 339 27.80 23.82 -1.23
N ILE A 340 26.93 24.16 -0.28
CA ILE A 340 26.93 23.54 1.06
C ILE A 340 26.77 22.02 0.94
N TYR A 341 25.89 21.58 0.04
CA TYR A 341 25.64 20.16 -0.18
C TYR A 341 26.87 19.42 -0.74
N LYS A 342 27.56 20.03 -1.70
CA LYS A 342 28.80 19.50 -2.29
C LYS A 342 29.94 19.46 -1.27
N ASN A 343 30.02 20.43 -0.37
CA ASN A 343 31.06 20.52 0.66
C ASN A 343 30.81 19.59 1.87
N LEU A 344 29.57 19.18 2.11
CA LEU A 344 29.21 18.20 3.15
C LEU A 344 29.34 16.75 2.68
N GLY A 345 29.43 16.51 1.38
CA GLY A 345 29.70 15.20 0.81
C GLY A 345 31.18 14.85 0.93
N VAL A 346 31.54 14.06 1.96
CA VAL A 346 32.83 13.35 2.03
C VAL A 346 32.90 12.29 0.95
#